data_AF-A0A093QA89-F1
#
_entry.id   AF-A0A093QA89-F1
#
_cell.length_a   1.000
_cell.length_b   1.000
_cell.length_c   1.000
_cell.angle_alpha   90.00
_cell.angle_beta   90.00
_cell.angle_gamma   90.00
#
_symmetry.space_group_name_H-M   'P 1'
#
loop_
_entity.id
_entity.type
_entity.pdbx_description
1 polymer ?
#
loop_
_entity_poly.entity_id
_entity_poly.type
_entity_poly.pdbx_seq_one_letter_code
_entity_poly.pdbx_strand_id
1 'polypeptide(L)'
;MTHRCKRSSGLWKIAVWDEPFFQGKKHEFTTDCYSTLDHGFSTVRSCRIESGAWAGFEHCGFQGQQFVLERGDYPCWEAWSGSNAYHVERMCSFRPIATQHRGTRRGRGCSGSFWHPQRGGSMVLPALSHRRSLLCRRWVCSQYPGYRGFQYLLESDSPAGEYKHVREWGSHAQTGQVQSIRRVQQ
;
A
#
# COMPACT_ATOMS: atom_id res chain seq x y z
N MET A 1 -4.73 5.15 36.41
CA MET A 1 -3.83 5.97 35.58
C MET A 1 -4.16 5.70 34.12
N THR A 2 -4.88 6.63 33.49
CA THR A 2 -5.38 6.47 32.11
C THR A 2 -4.25 6.76 31.12
N HIS A 3 -3.84 5.74 30.34
CA HIS A 3 -2.95 5.93 29.21
C HIS A 3 -3.65 6.80 28.16
N ARG A 4 -3.36 8.10 28.20
CA ARG A 4 -3.76 9.06 27.18
C ARG A 4 -2.98 8.71 25.92
N CYS A 5 -3.58 7.93 25.03
CA CYS A 5 -3.06 7.72 23.68
C CYS A 5 -2.92 9.10 23.03
N LYS A 6 -1.68 9.60 22.94
CA LYS A 6 -1.35 10.82 22.21
C LYS A 6 -1.73 10.54 20.75
N ARG A 7 -2.86 11.10 20.32
CA ARG A 7 -3.23 11.17 18.90
C ARG A 7 -2.20 12.08 18.24
N SER A 8 -1.12 11.50 17.73
CA SER A 8 -0.29 12.20 16.76
C SER A 8 -1.09 12.26 15.46
N SER A 9 -1.80 13.35 15.24
CA SER A 9 -2.16 13.81 13.88
C SER A 9 -0.88 14.30 13.17
N GLY A 10 0.13 13.44 13.15
CA GLY A 10 1.43 13.71 12.54
C GLY A 10 1.30 13.51 11.04
N LEU A 11 1.83 14.47 10.29
CA LEU A 11 2.07 14.38 8.85
C LEU A 11 2.67 13.00 8.50
N TRP A 12 2.31 12.44 7.35
CA TRP A 12 2.98 11.23 6.84
C TRP A 12 4.48 11.50 6.75
N LYS A 13 5.30 10.53 7.16
CA LYS A 13 6.75 10.69 7.09
C LYS A 13 7.42 9.35 6.77
N ILE A 14 8.27 9.39 5.74
CA ILE A 14 9.16 8.31 5.34
C ILE A 14 10.59 8.84 5.30
N ALA A 15 11.52 8.04 5.81
CA ALA A 15 12.95 8.22 5.57
C ALA A 15 13.43 7.10 4.63
N VAL A 16 14.22 7.46 3.62
CA VAL A 16 14.76 6.52 2.63
C VAL A 16 16.28 6.67 2.56
N TRP A 17 16.93 5.57 2.21
CA TRP A 17 18.37 5.46 2.05
C TRP A 17 18.72 4.74 0.75
N ASP A 18 19.86 5.11 0.17
CA ASP A 18 20.40 4.50 -1.06
C ASP A 18 21.27 3.25 -0.79
N GLU A 19 21.52 2.91 0.47
CA GLU A 19 22.13 1.64 0.88
C GLU A 19 21.24 0.82 1.83
N PRO A 20 21.45 -0.51 1.92
CA PRO A 20 20.80 -1.35 2.92
C PRO A 20 21.16 -0.94 4.37
N PHE A 21 20.38 -1.41 5.33
CA PHE A 21 20.58 -1.23 6.77
C PHE A 21 20.70 0.24 7.22
N PHE A 22 19.94 1.12 6.55
CA PHE A 22 19.85 2.55 6.87
C PHE A 22 21.19 3.29 6.75
N GLN A 23 22.03 2.86 5.80
CA GLN A 23 23.34 3.45 5.49
C GLN A 23 23.30 4.35 4.25
N GLY A 24 24.40 5.04 3.98
CA GLY A 24 24.52 5.90 2.81
C GLY A 24 23.74 7.21 2.91
N LYS A 25 23.32 7.72 1.75
CA LYS A 25 22.61 8.99 1.59
C LYS A 25 21.17 8.87 2.06
N LYS A 26 20.80 9.70 3.04
CA LYS A 26 19.44 9.76 3.63
C LYS A 26 18.62 10.91 3.04
N HIS A 27 17.35 10.64 2.75
CA HIS A 27 16.34 11.67 2.50
C HIS A 27 15.06 11.41 3.29
N GLU A 28 14.41 12.49 3.73
CA GLU A 28 13.12 12.43 4.43
C GLU A 28 12.03 13.09 3.58
N PHE A 29 10.88 12.44 3.48
CA PHE A 29 9.74 12.91 2.71
C PHE A 29 8.48 12.95 3.54
N THR A 30 7.68 13.99 3.31
CA THR A 30 6.33 14.16 3.87
C THR A 30 5.24 14.23 2.80
N THR A 31 5.66 14.30 1.54
CA THR A 31 4.82 14.30 0.32
C THR A 31 5.25 13.17 -0.59
N ASP A 32 4.53 12.97 -1.68
CA ASP A 32 4.91 12.02 -2.72
C ASP A 32 6.25 12.39 -3.39
N CYS A 33 6.90 11.37 -3.95
CA CYS A 33 8.14 11.43 -4.71
C CYS A 33 7.90 10.70 -6.03
N TYR A 34 7.84 11.45 -7.13
CA TYR A 34 7.57 10.92 -8.47
C TYR A 34 8.79 10.19 -9.07
N SER A 35 10.01 10.63 -8.73
CA SER A 35 11.25 9.95 -9.11
C SER A 35 12.32 10.13 -8.03
N THR A 36 12.93 9.03 -7.61
CA THR A 36 14.09 9.05 -6.72
C THR A 36 15.33 9.68 -7.34
N LEU A 37 15.40 9.68 -8.69
CA LEU A 37 16.51 10.27 -9.44
C LEU A 37 16.61 11.78 -9.22
N ASP A 38 15.48 12.46 -9.04
CA ASP A 38 15.41 13.89 -8.77
C ASP A 38 16.05 14.27 -7.43
N HIS A 39 16.22 13.27 -6.55
CA HIS A 39 16.87 13.41 -5.25
C HIS A 39 18.27 12.78 -5.22
N GLY A 40 18.77 12.35 -6.38
CA GLY A 40 20.14 11.86 -6.57
C GLY A 40 20.38 10.47 -5.98
N PHE A 41 19.40 9.57 -6.04
CA PHE A 41 19.58 8.14 -5.80
C PHE A 41 18.86 7.31 -6.87
N SER A 42 19.51 6.23 -7.33
CA SER A 42 18.98 5.36 -8.41
C SER A 42 17.80 4.50 -7.96
N THR A 43 17.80 4.09 -6.70
CA THR A 43 16.72 3.33 -6.06
C THR A 43 16.82 3.48 -4.55
N VAL A 44 15.71 3.31 -3.84
CA VAL A 44 15.74 3.10 -2.40
C VAL A 44 16.24 1.69 -2.09
N ARG A 45 17.14 1.55 -1.12
CA ARG A 45 17.69 0.26 -0.65
C ARG A 45 17.35 -0.06 0.80
N SER A 46 16.99 0.94 1.60
CA SER A 46 16.33 0.74 2.88
C SER A 46 15.43 1.93 3.21
N CYS A 47 14.39 1.72 4.02
CA CYS A 47 13.48 2.80 4.42
C CYS A 47 12.88 2.61 5.81
N ARG A 48 12.45 3.71 6.42
CA ARG A 48 11.75 3.74 7.70
C ARG A 48 10.49 4.56 7.54
N ILE A 49 9.36 3.96 7.91
CA ILE A 49 8.07 4.64 7.95
C ILE A 49 7.87 5.15 9.37
N GLU A 50 8.07 6.45 9.58
CA GLU A 50 7.94 7.07 10.90
C GLU A 50 6.47 7.31 11.26
N SER A 51 5.65 7.68 10.27
CA SER A 51 4.22 7.96 10.45
C SER A 51 3.40 7.71 9.18
N GLY A 52 2.19 7.18 9.40
CA GLY A 52 1.23 6.86 8.35
C GLY A 52 1.60 5.59 7.57
N ALA A 53 0.99 5.42 6.40
CA ALA A 53 1.30 4.36 5.46
C ALA A 53 1.62 4.97 4.09
N TRP A 54 2.49 4.29 3.35
CA TRP A 54 3.00 4.72 2.06
C TRP A 54 2.85 3.60 1.03
N ALA A 55 2.67 3.99 -0.23
CA ALA A 55 2.74 3.09 -1.37
C ALA A 55 4.06 3.35 -2.09
N GLY A 56 4.93 2.35 -2.14
CA GLY A 56 6.13 2.34 -2.96
C GLY A 56 5.88 1.70 -4.33
N PHE A 57 6.66 2.09 -5.32
CA PHE A 57 6.52 1.61 -6.70
C PHE A 57 7.88 1.28 -7.32
N GLU A 58 7.91 0.21 -8.10
CA GLU A 58 9.11 -0.26 -8.79
C GLU A 58 9.72 0.79 -9.72
N HIS A 59 8.88 1.53 -10.45
CA HIS A 59 9.31 2.51 -11.43
C HIS A 59 8.93 3.93 -10.98
N CYS A 60 9.52 4.92 -11.64
CA CYS A 60 9.11 6.31 -11.53
C CYS A 60 7.64 6.49 -11.94
N GLY A 61 7.01 7.55 -11.45
CA GLY A 61 5.64 7.92 -11.81
C GLY A 61 4.56 6.96 -11.33
N PHE A 62 4.81 6.31 -10.19
CA PHE A 62 3.86 5.39 -9.53
C PHE A 62 3.49 4.19 -10.41
N GLN A 63 4.48 3.64 -11.12
CA GLN A 63 4.30 2.53 -12.07
C GLN A 63 5.02 1.24 -11.62
N GLY A 64 4.61 0.12 -12.20
CA GLY A 64 5.19 -1.19 -11.91
C GLY A 64 4.67 -1.80 -10.61
N GLN A 65 5.46 -2.68 -10.00
CA GLN A 65 5.09 -3.36 -8.77
C GLN A 65 4.81 -2.37 -7.63
N GLN A 66 3.73 -2.60 -6.88
CA GLN A 66 3.37 -1.80 -5.71
C GLN A 66 3.85 -2.46 -4.42
N PHE A 67 4.26 -1.66 -3.45
CA PHE A 67 4.68 -2.10 -2.12
C PHE A 67 3.90 -1.31 -1.07
N VAL A 68 3.18 -1.99 -0.19
CA VAL A 68 2.50 -1.31 0.93
C VAL A 68 3.45 -1.24 2.12
N LEU A 69 3.87 -0.01 2.45
CA LEU A 69 4.81 0.31 3.50
C LEU A 69 4.04 0.90 4.69
N GLU A 70 3.93 0.13 5.76
CA GLU A 70 3.28 0.53 7.00
C GLU A 70 4.34 0.99 8.00
N ARG A 71 3.92 1.57 9.13
CA ARG A 71 4.86 2.03 10.15
C ARG A 71 5.83 0.92 10.56
N GLY A 72 7.14 1.15 10.40
CA GLY A 72 8.15 0.13 10.66
C GLY A 72 9.49 0.43 10.00
N ASP A 73 10.42 -0.48 10.26
CA ASP A 73 11.79 -0.46 9.77
C ASP A 73 11.96 -1.50 8.67
N TYR A 74 12.45 -1.05 7.52
CA TYR A 74 12.69 -1.88 6.35
C TYR A 74 14.18 -1.82 5.96
N PRO A 75 15.01 -2.71 6.52
CA PRO A 75 16.46 -2.64 6.36
C PRO A 75 16.96 -3.03 4.97
N CYS A 76 16.14 -3.70 4.16
CA CYS A 76 16.50 -4.16 2.82
C CYS A 76 15.23 -4.41 1.99
N TRP A 77 15.39 -4.65 0.70
CA TRP A 77 14.27 -4.75 -0.23
C TRP A 77 13.35 -5.95 0.04
N GLU A 78 13.90 -7.02 0.60
CA GLU A 78 13.17 -8.21 1.04
C GLU A 78 12.12 -7.87 2.10
N ALA A 79 12.34 -6.81 2.90
CA ALA A 79 11.44 -6.41 3.95
C ALA A 79 10.12 -5.81 3.43
N TRP A 80 10.09 -5.24 2.21
CA TRP A 80 8.85 -4.69 1.61
C TRP A 80 8.32 -5.47 0.42
N SER A 81 9.17 -6.25 -0.27
CA SER A 81 8.74 -7.02 -1.44
C SER A 81 7.79 -8.16 -1.08
N GLY A 82 7.84 -8.68 0.16
CA GLY A 82 6.85 -9.59 0.74
C GLY A 82 6.80 -10.99 0.12
N SER A 83 7.55 -11.26 -0.94
CA SER A 83 7.58 -12.57 -1.58
C SER A 83 8.81 -12.79 -2.45
N ASN A 84 9.45 -13.94 -2.27
CA ASN A 84 10.52 -14.40 -3.16
C ASN A 84 10.01 -14.81 -4.57
N ALA A 85 8.69 -14.81 -4.79
CA ALA A 85 8.09 -15.17 -6.08
C ALA A 85 8.31 -14.09 -7.15
N TYR A 86 8.61 -12.85 -6.75
CA TYR A 86 8.90 -11.75 -7.65
C TYR A 86 10.05 -10.91 -7.10
N HIS A 87 11.23 -11.14 -7.64
CA HIS A 87 12.47 -10.53 -7.18
C HIS A 87 12.60 -9.11 -7.76
N VAL A 88 12.07 -8.12 -7.03
CA VAL A 88 12.22 -6.69 -7.37
C VAL A 88 12.86 -5.95 -6.22
N GLU A 89 14.08 -5.50 -6.48
CA GLU A 89 14.85 -4.67 -5.55
C GLU A 89 14.63 -3.17 -5.78
N ARG A 90 14.04 -2.81 -6.93
CA ARG A 90 13.86 -1.42 -7.34
C ARG A 90 12.64 -0.80 -6.65
N MET A 91 12.85 0.39 -6.08
CA MET A 91 11.79 1.29 -5.65
C MET A 91 12.20 2.71 -6.03
N CYS A 92 11.50 3.25 -7.04
CA CYS A 92 11.87 4.50 -7.73
C CYS A 92 10.83 5.61 -7.59
N SER A 93 9.65 5.34 -7.02
CA SER A 93 8.69 6.36 -6.60
C SER A 93 7.85 5.89 -5.42
N PHE A 94 7.27 6.82 -4.68
CA PHE A 94 6.41 6.51 -3.54
C PHE A 94 5.45 7.67 -3.21
N ARG A 95 4.29 7.35 -2.65
CA ARG A 95 3.31 8.36 -2.21
C ARG A 95 2.66 8.01 -0.87
N PRO A 96 2.21 9.00 -0.09
CA PRO A 96 1.37 8.75 1.07
C PRO A 96 0.07 8.03 0.69
N ILE A 97 -0.36 7.11 1.54
CA ILE A 97 -1.70 6.53 1.51
C ILE A 97 -2.56 7.41 2.44
N ALA A 98 -3.41 8.25 1.85
CA ALA A 98 -4.19 9.23 2.58
C ALA A 98 -5.02 8.59 3.70
N THR A 99 -5.13 9.27 4.85
CA THR A 99 -6.07 8.98 5.94
C THR A 99 -7.33 9.79 5.64
N GLN A 100 -8.52 9.22 5.80
CA GLN A 100 -9.71 10.08 5.75
C GLN A 100 -9.80 10.82 7.09
N HIS A 101 -9.56 12.13 7.06
CA HIS A 101 -9.82 13.03 8.18
C HIS A 101 -11.20 13.70 7.98
N ARG A 102 -12.30 12.97 8.18
CA ARG A 102 -13.60 13.59 8.52
C ARG A 102 -14.29 12.74 9.56
N GLY A 103 -14.37 13.28 10.77
CA GLY A 103 -14.85 12.56 11.94
C GLY A 103 -16.25 12.01 11.76
N THR A 104 -16.43 10.70 11.91
CA THR A 104 -17.62 10.15 12.56
C THR A 104 -17.43 8.67 12.93
N ARG A 105 -17.66 8.41 14.23
CA ARG A 105 -18.01 7.18 14.96
C ARG A 105 -17.31 5.85 14.60
N ARG A 106 -16.65 5.30 15.64
CA ARG A 106 -16.29 3.87 15.80
C ARG A 106 -17.44 2.97 15.33
N GLY A 107 -17.29 2.37 14.15
CA GLY A 107 -18.11 1.26 13.69
C GLY A 107 -17.44 -0.06 14.07
N ARG A 108 -18.22 -0.96 14.67
CA ARG A 108 -17.79 -2.30 15.10
C ARG A 108 -17.41 -3.18 13.91
N GLY A 109 -16.48 -4.10 14.19
CA GLY A 109 -16.01 -5.27 13.43
C GLY A 109 -16.56 -5.49 12.01
N CYS A 110 -15.65 -5.59 11.05
CA CYS A 110 -15.93 -6.16 9.74
C CYS A 110 -15.62 -7.66 9.78
N SER A 111 -16.60 -8.46 10.19
CA SER A 111 -16.62 -9.89 9.88
C SER A 111 -17.51 -10.09 8.66
N GLY A 112 -16.94 -10.52 7.54
CA GLY A 112 -17.70 -10.85 6.35
C GLY A 112 -16.86 -11.66 5.39
N SER A 113 -17.23 -12.92 5.21
CA SER A 113 -16.77 -13.82 4.16
C SER A 113 -17.26 -13.26 2.83
N PHE A 114 -16.36 -12.70 2.01
CA PHE A 114 -16.70 -11.83 0.89
C PHE A 114 -16.14 -12.37 -0.44
N TRP A 115 -16.18 -13.69 -0.60
CA TRP A 115 -15.45 -14.39 -1.63
C TRP A 115 -16.37 -15.31 -2.44
N HIS A 116 -16.62 -14.94 -3.69
CA HIS A 116 -17.02 -15.88 -4.72
C HIS A 116 -16.17 -15.63 -5.98
N PRO A 117 -15.26 -16.55 -6.33
CA PRO A 117 -14.60 -16.51 -7.62
C PRO A 117 -15.65 -16.72 -8.72
N GLN A 118 -15.89 -15.72 -9.57
CA GLN A 118 -16.58 -15.94 -10.83
C GLN A 118 -15.62 -16.68 -11.78
N ARG A 119 -16.14 -17.69 -12.50
CA ARG A 119 -15.39 -18.32 -13.60
C ARG A 119 -15.09 -17.23 -14.64
N GLY A 120 -13.82 -16.83 -14.75
CA GLY A 120 -13.39 -15.77 -15.66
C GLY A 120 -12.43 -14.73 -15.08
N GLY A 121 -12.03 -14.84 -13.81
CA GLY A 121 -10.92 -14.03 -13.27
C GLY A 121 -11.20 -12.54 -13.10
N SER A 122 -12.44 -12.11 -13.27
CA SER A 122 -12.86 -10.75 -12.93
C SER A 122 -13.20 -10.69 -11.44
N MET A 123 -12.42 -9.92 -10.67
CA MET A 123 -12.81 -9.54 -9.31
C MET A 123 -13.91 -8.50 -9.45
N VAL A 124 -15.16 -8.91 -9.26
CA VAL A 124 -16.15 -7.95 -8.82
C VAL A 124 -15.83 -7.73 -7.35
N LEU A 125 -15.07 -6.66 -7.08
CA LEU A 125 -15.13 -5.98 -5.79
C LEU A 125 -16.63 -5.84 -5.55
N PRO A 126 -17.24 -6.58 -4.62
CA PRO A 126 -18.69 -6.58 -4.52
C PRO A 126 -19.09 -5.14 -4.40
N ALA A 127 -19.93 -4.72 -5.34
CA ALA A 127 -20.67 -3.49 -5.19
C ALA A 127 -21.06 -3.47 -3.72
N LEU A 128 -20.71 -2.39 -3.02
CA LEU A 128 -21.13 -2.07 -1.66
C LEU A 128 -22.65 -1.88 -1.65
N SER A 129 -23.36 -2.88 -2.16
CA SER A 129 -24.78 -3.05 -2.31
C SER A 129 -25.27 -3.55 -0.97
N HIS A 130 -25.26 -2.62 -0.03
CA HIS A 130 -26.26 -2.42 1.02
C HIS A 130 -25.61 -1.61 2.14
N ARG A 131 -25.67 -0.28 1.97
CA ARG A 131 -25.88 0.74 3.02
C ARG A 131 -25.01 0.74 4.31
N ARG A 132 -23.98 -0.10 4.49
CA ARG A 132 -23.29 -0.22 5.79
C ARG A 132 -21.80 -0.61 5.76
N SER A 133 -21.05 -0.33 4.69
CA SER A 133 -19.59 -0.63 4.68
C SER A 133 -18.75 0.52 4.08
N LEU A 134 -18.91 1.73 4.62
CA LEU A 134 -18.15 2.91 4.19
C LEU A 134 -16.88 3.19 5.01
N LEU A 135 -16.52 2.34 5.97
CA LEU A 135 -15.57 2.72 7.01
C LEU A 135 -14.13 2.25 6.79
N CYS A 136 -13.84 1.41 5.79
CA CYS A 136 -12.49 0.83 5.63
C CYS A 136 -12.08 0.85 4.15
N ARG A 137 -11.38 1.94 3.80
CA ARG A 137 -11.23 2.45 2.44
C ARG A 137 -9.90 2.13 1.75
N ARG A 138 -9.02 1.35 2.39
CA ARG A 138 -7.74 0.89 1.81
C ARG A 138 -7.49 -0.58 2.10
N TRP A 139 -7.27 -1.33 1.04
CA TRP A 139 -6.97 -2.76 1.10
C TRP A 139 -5.75 -3.05 0.24
N VAL A 140 -5.01 -4.07 0.64
CA VAL A 140 -3.99 -4.66 -0.21
C VAL A 140 -4.41 -6.08 -0.55
N CYS A 141 -4.44 -6.36 -1.85
CA CYS A 141 -4.66 -7.68 -2.42
C CYS A 141 -3.31 -8.31 -2.72
N SER A 142 -3.18 -9.62 -2.51
CA SER A 142 -1.98 -10.38 -2.83
C SER A 142 -2.31 -11.62 -3.68
N GLN A 143 -1.44 -11.92 -4.63
CA GLN A 143 -1.64 -13.00 -5.61
C GLN A 143 -1.76 -14.39 -4.96
N TYR A 144 -1.00 -14.65 -3.89
CA TYR A 144 -0.93 -15.94 -3.22
C TYR A 144 -1.40 -15.85 -1.76
N PRO A 145 -1.74 -16.99 -1.12
CA PRO A 145 -2.09 -17.03 0.29
C PRO A 145 -0.90 -16.59 1.16
N GLY A 146 -1.23 -15.98 2.31
CA GLY A 146 -0.23 -15.47 3.26
C GLY A 146 0.42 -14.15 2.83
N TYR A 147 -0.29 -13.30 2.08
CA TYR A 147 0.18 -11.97 1.64
C TYR A 147 1.41 -12.02 0.73
N ARG A 148 1.47 -13.02 -0.15
CA ARG A 148 2.61 -13.29 -1.04
C ARG A 148 2.29 -12.98 -2.50
N GLY A 149 3.33 -12.87 -3.32
CA GLY A 149 3.28 -12.50 -4.73
C GLY A 149 3.00 -11.00 -4.94
N PHE A 150 2.48 -10.67 -6.12
CA PHE A 150 2.14 -9.29 -6.47
C PHE A 150 1.14 -8.68 -5.49
N GLN A 151 1.43 -7.46 -5.04
CA GLN A 151 0.57 -6.63 -4.21
C GLN A 151 -0.16 -5.58 -5.06
N TYR A 152 -1.45 -5.38 -4.77
CA TYR A 152 -2.30 -4.37 -5.41
C TYR A 152 -2.98 -3.51 -4.34
N LEU A 153 -2.73 -2.21 -4.35
CA LEU A 153 -3.38 -1.26 -3.45
C LEU A 153 -4.72 -0.81 -4.03
N LEU A 154 -5.79 -1.07 -3.28
CA LEU A 154 -7.14 -0.64 -3.63
C LEU A 154 -7.58 0.51 -2.72
N GLU A 155 -7.85 1.67 -3.32
CA GLU A 155 -8.32 2.89 -2.65
C GLU A 155 -9.73 3.24 -3.10
N SER A 156 -10.67 3.38 -2.17
CA SER A 156 -12.07 3.68 -2.50
C SER A 156 -12.32 5.09 -3.04
N ASP A 157 -11.29 5.94 -3.02
CA ASP A 157 -11.38 7.35 -3.39
C ASP A 157 -11.16 7.53 -4.91
N SER A 158 -10.98 6.43 -5.66
CA SER A 158 -10.98 6.45 -7.12
C SER A 158 -12.27 7.10 -7.63
N PRO A 159 -12.22 8.10 -8.53
CA PRO A 159 -13.40 8.79 -9.08
C PRO A 159 -14.45 7.84 -9.68
N ALA A 160 -14.02 6.64 -10.08
CA ALA A 160 -14.89 5.61 -10.66
C ALA A 160 -15.65 4.78 -9.62
N GLY A 161 -15.28 4.83 -8.33
CA GLY A 161 -15.93 4.10 -7.23
C GLY A 161 -15.90 2.57 -7.31
N GLU A 162 -15.48 2.01 -8.45
CA GLU A 162 -15.51 0.61 -8.81
C GLU A 162 -14.27 0.33 -9.67
N TYR A 163 -13.44 -0.63 -9.25
CA TYR A 163 -12.40 -1.18 -10.11
C TYR A 163 -13.07 -2.17 -11.06
N LYS A 164 -13.29 -1.76 -12.31
CA LYS A 164 -14.05 -2.56 -13.30
C LYS A 164 -13.18 -3.54 -14.07
N HIS A 165 -11.89 -3.23 -14.19
CA HIS A 165 -10.94 -4.04 -14.94
C HIS A 165 -9.64 -4.24 -14.15
N VAL A 166 -8.99 -5.40 -14.32
CA VAL A 166 -7.71 -5.74 -13.64
C VAL A 166 -6.62 -4.70 -13.90
N ARG A 167 -6.58 -4.13 -15.11
CA ARG A 167 -5.64 -3.06 -15.49
C ARG A 167 -5.76 -1.80 -14.65
N GLU A 168 -6.89 -1.60 -13.96
CA GLU A 168 -7.11 -0.45 -13.08
C GLU A 168 -6.45 -0.63 -11.71
N TRP A 169 -5.97 -1.83 -11.37
CA TRP A 169 -5.36 -2.11 -10.05
C TRP A 169 -3.89 -1.69 -9.99
N GLY A 170 -3.26 -1.46 -11.14
CA GLY A 170 -1.86 -1.08 -11.28
C GLY A 170 -1.33 -1.43 -12.67
N SER A 171 -0.28 -0.76 -13.13
CA SER A 171 0.31 -1.05 -14.45
C SER A 171 0.96 -2.43 -14.57
N HIS A 172 1.32 -3.07 -13.45
CA HIS A 172 1.82 -4.44 -13.42
C HIS A 172 0.70 -5.50 -13.43
N ALA A 173 -0.57 -5.11 -13.30
CA ALA A 173 -1.68 -6.03 -13.15
C ALA A 173 -2.02 -6.72 -14.50
N GLN A 174 -1.53 -7.95 -14.67
CA GLN A 174 -1.77 -8.77 -15.86
C GLN A 174 -2.88 -9.81 -15.67
N THR A 175 -3.10 -10.25 -14.43
CA THR A 175 -4.10 -11.27 -14.09
C THR A 175 -4.94 -10.82 -12.89
N GLY A 176 -6.20 -11.26 -12.83
CA GLY A 176 -7.07 -11.01 -11.67
C GLY A 176 -6.86 -11.99 -10.52
N GLN A 177 -5.71 -12.67 -10.46
CA GLN A 177 -5.43 -13.66 -9.44
C GLN A 177 -5.19 -12.99 -8.08
N VAL A 178 -6.11 -13.21 -7.14
CA VAL A 178 -6.01 -12.75 -5.75
C VAL A 178 -6.40 -13.91 -4.84
N GLN A 179 -5.55 -14.22 -3.85
CA GLN A 179 -5.79 -15.30 -2.90
C GLN A 179 -5.65 -14.86 -1.44
N SER A 180 -5.21 -13.63 -1.18
CA SER A 180 -5.31 -13.03 0.14
C SER A 180 -5.53 -11.53 0.06
N ILE A 181 -6.25 -10.98 1.03
CA ILE A 181 -6.53 -9.54 1.17
C ILE A 181 -6.36 -9.17 2.65
N ARG A 182 -5.77 -8.01 2.90
CA ARG A 182 -5.73 -7.40 4.24
C ARG A 182 -5.95 -5.90 4.18
N ARG A 183 -6.25 -5.32 5.34
CA ARG A 183 -6.33 -3.88 5.50
C ARG A 183 -4.93 -3.29 5.59
N VAL A 184 -4.80 -2.06 5.08
CA VAL A 184 -3.64 -1.22 5.34
C VAL A 184 -3.74 -0.68 6.77
N GLN A 185 -2.68 -0.86 7.55
CA GLN A 185 -2.50 -0.36 8.91
C GLN A 185 -1.79 1.00 8.85
N GLN A 186 -2.22 1.94 9.69
CA GLN A 186 -1.69 3.31 9.78
C GLN A 186 -1.35 3.65 11.23
#